data_AF-A0A7V2WYE9-F1
#
_entry.id   AF-A0A7V2WYE9-F1
#
_cell.length_a   1.000
_cell.length_b   1.000
_cell.length_c   1.000
_cell.angle_alpha   90.00
_cell.angle_beta   90.00
_cell.angle_gamma   90.00
#
_symmetry.space_group_name_H-M   'P 1'
#
loop_
_entity.id
_entity.type
_entity.pdbx_description
1 polymer ?
#
loop_
_entity_poly.entity_id
_entity_poly.type
_entity_poly.pdbx_seq_one_letter_code
_entity_poly.pdbx_strand_id
1 'polypeptide(L)'
;MTTKTANSPVPNLPKFDLDALLALQKANLETFFAAQKIMFDFTQTVAKRQTDLLKEVFAKAEGLMKGFDVKKQPQNYVEEAKAAIEKAVADSKELMDLGLKAQSEVVDLFVKRATANFDEVKKLAA
;
A
#
# COMPACT_ATOMS: atom_id res chain seq x y z
N MET A 1 -35.55 58.67 -34.23
CA MET A 1 -35.32 58.15 -32.87
C MET A 1 -34.60 56.81 -33.00
N THR A 2 -33.28 56.80 -32.83
CA THR A 2 -32.41 55.64 -33.03
C THR A 2 -32.17 54.91 -31.71
N THR A 3 -32.59 53.65 -31.64
CA THR A 3 -32.28 52.71 -30.55
C THR A 3 -30.85 52.20 -30.71
N LYS A 4 -29.95 52.65 -29.85
CA LYS A 4 -28.60 52.09 -29.72
C LYS A 4 -28.64 50.99 -28.67
N THR A 5 -28.80 49.75 -29.09
CA THR A 5 -28.57 48.57 -28.25
C THR A 5 -27.08 48.56 -27.86
N ALA A 6 -26.80 48.80 -26.59
CA ALA A 6 -25.47 48.66 -26.03
C ALA A 6 -25.12 47.16 -25.99
N ASN A 7 -24.35 46.71 -26.98
CA ASN A 7 -23.73 45.40 -26.97
C ASN A 7 -22.56 45.45 -25.98
N SER A 8 -22.81 45.11 -24.71
CA SER A 8 -21.74 44.98 -23.73
C SER A 8 -20.84 43.80 -24.12
N PRO A 9 -19.50 43.97 -24.17
CA PRO A 9 -18.61 42.84 -24.39
C PRO A 9 -18.63 42.00 -23.12
N VAL A 10 -19.36 40.89 -23.14
CA VAL A 10 -19.17 39.86 -22.12
C VAL A 10 -17.71 39.43 -22.25
N PRO A 11 -16.87 39.57 -21.20
CA PRO A 11 -15.51 39.05 -21.25
C PRO A 11 -15.59 37.57 -21.64
N ASN A 12 -14.93 37.18 -22.72
CA ASN A 12 -14.81 35.78 -23.09
C ASN A 12 -14.00 35.12 -21.97
N LEU A 13 -14.69 34.55 -20.98
CA LEU A 13 -14.06 33.76 -19.94
C LEU A 13 -13.27 32.65 -20.67
N PRO A 14 -12.01 32.37 -20.26
CA PRO A 14 -11.27 31.23 -20.80
C PRO A 14 -12.19 30.02 -20.79
N LYS A 15 -12.20 29.25 -21.89
CA LYS A 15 -13.00 28.02 -21.97
C LYS A 15 -12.49 27.07 -20.89
N PHE A 16 -13.11 27.11 -19.72
CA PHE A 16 -12.74 26.26 -18.59
C PHE A 16 -13.06 24.82 -19.00
N ASP A 17 -12.03 24.01 -19.19
CA ASP A 17 -12.20 22.62 -19.61
C ASP A 17 -12.69 21.78 -18.41
N LEU A 18 -14.03 21.68 -18.31
CA LEU A 18 -14.71 20.95 -17.24
C LEU A 18 -14.41 19.44 -17.32
N ASP A 19 -14.22 18.89 -18.52
CA ASP A 19 -13.88 17.48 -18.70
C ASP A 19 -12.47 17.20 -18.18
N ALA A 20 -11.51 18.09 -18.46
CA ALA A 20 -10.16 17.99 -17.91
C ALA A 20 -10.13 18.18 -16.38
N LEU A 21 -10.96 19.05 -15.81
CA LEU A 21 -11.10 19.19 -14.36
C LEU A 21 -11.67 17.92 -13.71
N LEU A 22 -12.72 17.35 -14.30
CA LEU A 22 -13.32 16.10 -13.81
C LEU A 22 -12.34 14.93 -13.92
N ALA A 23 -11.57 14.86 -15.02
CA ALA A 23 -10.52 13.87 -15.19
C ALA A 23 -9.42 14.01 -14.12
N LEU A 24 -8.99 15.24 -13.80
CA LEU A 24 -8.04 15.51 -12.72
C LEU A 24 -8.54 15.03 -11.36
N GLN A 25 -9.81 15.33 -11.03
CA GLN A 25 -10.41 14.90 -9.75
C GLN A 25 -10.57 13.38 -9.69
N LYS A 26 -10.99 12.75 -10.80
CA LYS A 26 -11.09 11.30 -10.91
C LYS A 26 -9.73 10.64 -10.70
N ALA A 27 -8.67 11.14 -11.34
CA ALA A 27 -7.32 10.61 -11.19
C ALA A 27 -6.80 10.73 -9.74
N ASN A 28 -7.13 11.81 -9.03
CA ASN A 28 -6.82 11.96 -7.60
C ASN A 28 -7.54 10.90 -6.74
N LEU A 29 -8.81 10.63 -7.02
CA LEU A 29 -9.57 9.60 -6.30
C LEU A 29 -9.05 8.19 -6.59
N GLU A 30 -8.74 7.88 -7.85
CA GLU A 30 -8.15 6.59 -8.24
C GLU A 30 -6.80 6.36 -7.56
N THR A 31 -5.98 7.41 -7.46
CA THR A 31 -4.71 7.40 -6.71
C THR A 31 -4.97 7.05 -5.24
N PHE A 32 -5.95 7.70 -4.60
CA PHE A 32 -6.29 7.40 -3.22
C PHE A 32 -6.77 5.95 -3.05
N PHE A 33 -7.65 5.45 -3.92
CA PHE A 33 -8.13 4.07 -3.87
C PHE A 33 -7.01 3.05 -4.08
N ALA A 34 -6.07 3.33 -4.99
CA ALA A 34 -4.91 2.49 -5.20
C ALA A 34 -4.01 2.42 -3.94
N ALA A 35 -3.80 3.56 -3.27
CA ALA A 35 -3.10 3.58 -1.98
C ALA A 35 -3.83 2.75 -0.91
N GLN A 36 -5.16 2.88 -0.80
CA GLN A 36 -5.95 2.05 0.12
C GLN A 36 -5.84 0.55 -0.20
N LYS A 37 -5.81 0.19 -1.48
CA LYS A 37 -5.63 -1.20 -1.90
C LYS A 37 -4.26 -1.76 -1.50
N ILE A 38 -3.18 -0.99 -1.65
CA ILE A 38 -1.85 -1.41 -1.19
C ILE A 38 -1.87 -1.72 0.31
N MET A 39 -2.52 -0.86 1.12
CA MET A 39 -2.65 -1.07 2.56
C MET A 39 -3.49 -2.30 2.88
N PHE A 40 -4.57 -2.55 2.15
CA PHE A 40 -5.40 -3.74 2.32
C PHE A 40 -4.63 -5.02 1.98
N ASP A 41 -3.90 -5.03 0.86
CA ASP A 41 -3.10 -6.17 0.43
C ASP A 41 -1.96 -6.45 1.43
N PHE A 42 -1.36 -5.40 2.00
CA PHE A 42 -0.41 -5.50 3.11
C PHE A 42 -1.04 -6.21 4.32
N THR A 43 -2.19 -5.73 4.81
CA THR A 43 -2.88 -6.33 5.96
C THR A 43 -3.29 -7.77 5.69
N GLN A 44 -3.81 -8.07 4.50
CA GLN A 44 -4.19 -9.42 4.11
C GLN A 44 -2.98 -10.36 4.12
N THR A 45 -1.83 -9.89 3.63
CA THR A 45 -0.59 -10.68 3.62
C THR A 45 -0.10 -10.95 5.04
N VAL A 46 -0.10 -9.94 5.91
CA VAL A 46 0.24 -10.10 7.34
C VAL A 46 -0.72 -11.08 8.03
N ALA A 47 -2.03 -10.99 7.77
CA ALA A 47 -3.04 -11.87 8.37
C ALA A 47 -2.87 -13.35 7.96
N LYS A 48 -2.58 -13.61 6.68
CA LYS A 48 -2.24 -14.96 6.20
C LYS A 48 -1.05 -15.52 6.97
N ARG A 49 -0.02 -14.69 7.16
CA ARG A 49 1.20 -15.05 7.89
C ARG A 49 0.96 -15.37 9.36
N GLN A 50 0.13 -14.59 10.05
CA GLN A 50 -0.28 -14.91 11.43
C GLN A 50 -1.02 -16.24 11.51
N THR A 51 -1.84 -16.56 10.51
CA THR A 51 -2.54 -17.86 10.44
C THR A 51 -1.57 -19.01 10.23
N ASP A 52 -0.57 -18.84 9.37
CA ASP A 52 0.44 -19.87 9.12
C ASP A 52 1.37 -20.07 10.32
N LEU A 53 1.71 -18.98 11.03
CA LEU A 53 2.45 -19.06 12.29
C LEU A 53 1.67 -19.81 13.37
N LEU A 54 0.35 -19.61 13.47
CA LEU A 54 -0.51 -20.39 14.37
C LEU A 54 -0.51 -21.88 14.03
N LYS A 55 -0.65 -22.26 12.75
CA LYS A 55 -0.60 -23.67 12.33
C LYS A 55 0.74 -24.31 12.72
N GLU A 56 1.82 -23.58 12.53
CA GLU A 56 3.16 -24.06 12.85
C GLU A 56 3.36 -24.21 14.37
N VAL A 57 2.86 -23.27 15.18
CA VAL A 57 2.88 -23.38 16.64
C VAL A 57 2.07 -24.61 17.09
N PHE A 58 0.89 -24.85 16.53
CA PHE A 58 0.11 -26.05 16.81
C PHE A 58 0.88 -27.33 16.42
N ALA A 59 1.49 -27.36 15.25
CA ALA A 59 2.30 -28.51 14.81
C ALA A 59 3.51 -28.76 15.73
N LYS A 60 4.20 -27.70 16.17
CA LYS A 60 5.30 -27.80 17.14
C LYS A 60 4.81 -28.26 18.50
N ALA A 61 3.68 -27.75 18.99
CA ALA A 61 3.09 -28.17 20.26
C ALA A 61 2.70 -29.65 20.24
N GLU A 62 2.07 -30.11 19.15
CA GLU A 62 1.79 -31.54 18.95
C GLU A 62 3.06 -32.38 18.91
N GLY A 63 4.10 -31.92 18.19
CA GLY A 63 5.39 -32.59 18.12
C GLY A 63 6.09 -32.71 19.47
N LEU A 64 6.02 -31.66 20.29
CA LEU A 64 6.56 -31.65 21.66
C LEU A 64 5.78 -32.57 22.59
N MET A 65 4.43 -32.58 22.51
CA MET A 65 3.60 -33.50 23.30
C MET A 65 3.83 -34.97 22.91
N LYS A 66 4.08 -35.26 21.63
CA LYS A 66 4.39 -36.60 21.12
C LYS A 66 5.86 -37.00 21.32
N GLY A 67 6.75 -36.06 21.63
CA GLY A 67 8.20 -36.21 21.51
C GLY A 67 9.01 -35.85 22.76
N PHE A 68 8.40 -35.78 23.95
CA PHE A 68 9.16 -35.62 25.20
C PHE A 68 9.95 -36.90 25.52
N ASP A 69 11.10 -37.04 24.87
CA ASP A 69 12.04 -38.14 25.08
C ASP A 69 13.14 -37.71 26.03
N VAL A 70 13.16 -38.31 27.23
CA VAL A 70 14.19 -38.07 28.26
C VAL A 70 15.59 -38.47 27.78
N LYS A 71 15.71 -39.20 26.65
CA LYS A 71 16.98 -39.61 26.02
C LYS A 71 17.50 -38.63 24.97
N LYS A 72 16.80 -37.54 24.68
CA LYS A 72 17.19 -36.60 23.63
C LYS A 72 18.55 -35.96 23.96
N GLN A 73 19.51 -36.04 23.02
CA GLN A 73 20.86 -35.55 23.28
C GLN A 73 20.87 -34.01 23.41
N PRO A 74 21.72 -33.43 24.27
CA PRO A 74 21.84 -31.98 24.46
C PRO A 74 22.04 -31.19 23.16
N GLN A 75 22.73 -31.76 22.18
CA GLN A 75 22.95 -31.18 20.85
C GLN A 75 21.64 -30.90 20.09
N ASN A 76 20.64 -31.76 20.21
CA ASN A 76 19.37 -31.59 19.50
C ASN A 76 18.59 -30.38 20.03
N TYR A 77 18.71 -30.06 21.32
CA TYR A 77 18.10 -28.86 21.89
C TYR A 77 18.75 -27.57 21.40
N VAL A 78 20.08 -27.60 21.19
CA VAL A 78 20.83 -26.45 20.64
C VAL A 78 20.46 -26.21 19.18
N GLU A 79 20.35 -27.28 18.37
CA GLU A 79 19.88 -27.21 16.98
C GLU A 79 18.44 -26.67 16.89
N GLU A 80 17.53 -27.13 17.76
CA GLU A 80 16.14 -26.64 17.81
C GLU A 80 16.06 -25.16 18.20
N ALA A 81 16.85 -24.73 19.19
CA ALA A 81 16.93 -23.33 19.58
C ALA A 81 17.48 -22.45 18.45
N LYS A 82 18.52 -22.92 17.75
CA LYS A 82 19.09 -22.21 16.60
C LYS A 82 18.08 -22.07 15.47
N ALA A 83 17.39 -23.16 15.11
CA ALA A 83 16.35 -23.15 14.08
C ALA A 83 15.18 -22.20 14.43
N ALA A 84 14.80 -22.13 15.71
CA ALA A 84 13.78 -21.19 16.17
C ALA A 84 14.21 -19.72 16.04
N ILE A 85 15.48 -19.41 16.34
CA ILE A 85 16.05 -18.07 16.19
C ILE A 85 16.17 -17.67 14.72
N GLU A 86 16.73 -18.54 13.88
CA GLU A 86 16.86 -18.30 12.43
C GLU A 86 15.50 -18.00 11.80
N LYS A 87 14.49 -18.78 12.21
CA LYS A 87 13.11 -18.56 11.77
C LYS A 87 12.55 -17.22 12.25
N ALA A 88 12.68 -16.88 13.53
CA ALA A 88 12.16 -15.62 14.05
C ALA A 88 12.78 -14.41 13.34
N VAL A 89 14.07 -14.48 13.01
CA VAL A 89 14.78 -13.44 12.25
C VAL A 89 14.26 -13.38 10.81
N ALA A 90 14.07 -14.52 10.14
CA ALA A 90 13.54 -14.56 8.78
C ALA A 90 12.11 -13.99 8.71
N ASP A 91 11.24 -14.39 9.63
CA ASP A 91 9.86 -13.91 9.71
C ASP A 91 9.81 -12.39 9.89
N SER A 92 10.65 -11.86 10.80
CA SER A 92 10.78 -10.43 11.08
C SER A 92 11.29 -9.65 9.87
N LYS A 93 12.31 -10.17 9.18
CA LYS A 93 12.88 -9.52 7.99
C LYS A 93 11.84 -9.39 6.88
N GLU A 94 11.10 -10.45 6.60
CA GLU A 94 10.09 -10.40 5.54
C GLU A 94 8.89 -9.50 5.93
N LEU A 95 8.54 -9.39 7.22
CA LEU A 95 7.53 -8.41 7.66
C LEU A 95 8.01 -6.97 7.45
N MET A 96 9.28 -6.69 7.76
CA MET A 96 9.90 -5.39 7.51
C MET A 96 9.95 -5.08 6.01
N ASP A 97 10.40 -6.03 5.20
CA ASP A 97 10.50 -5.87 3.74
C ASP A 97 9.12 -5.60 3.13
N LEU A 98 8.09 -6.33 3.57
CA LEU A 98 6.70 -6.10 3.14
C LEU A 98 6.20 -4.71 3.54
N GLY A 99 6.48 -4.26 4.76
CA GLY A 99 6.08 -2.94 5.27
C GLY A 99 6.78 -1.79 4.55
N LEU A 100 8.08 -1.94 4.27
CA LEU A 100 8.87 -0.96 3.51
C LEU A 100 8.38 -0.87 2.07
N LYS A 101 8.08 -2.02 1.44
CA LYS A 101 7.54 -2.07 0.09
C LYS A 101 6.18 -1.36 -0.01
N ALA A 102 5.25 -1.66 0.88
CA ALA A 102 3.93 -1.02 0.89
C ALA A 102 4.04 0.51 1.06
N GLN A 103 4.90 0.98 1.96
CA GLN A 103 5.16 2.40 2.15
C GLN A 103 5.77 3.05 0.90
N SER A 104 6.78 2.42 0.29
CA SER A 104 7.41 2.92 -0.94
C SER A 104 6.42 3.02 -2.09
N GLU A 105 5.59 2.01 -2.31
CA GLU A 105 4.58 2.01 -3.38
C GLU A 105 3.55 3.12 -3.19
N VAL A 106 3.09 3.36 -1.96
CA VAL A 106 2.18 4.47 -1.65
C VAL A 106 2.85 5.82 -1.91
N VAL A 107 4.09 6.03 -1.45
CA VAL A 107 4.83 7.28 -1.68
C VAL A 107 5.02 7.53 -3.18
N ASP A 108 5.47 6.53 -3.93
CA ASP A 108 5.68 6.64 -5.38
C ASP A 108 4.39 7.02 -6.11
N LEU A 109 3.26 6.45 -5.67
CA LEU A 109 1.95 6.70 -6.25
C LEU A 109 1.51 8.16 -6.02
N PHE A 110 1.72 8.71 -4.82
CA PHE A 110 1.43 10.11 -4.53
C PHE A 110 2.40 11.08 -5.21
N VAL A 111 3.70 10.75 -5.29
CA VAL A 111 4.70 11.58 -5.99
C VAL A 111 4.33 11.69 -7.47
N LYS A 112 4.04 10.56 -8.13
CA LYS A 112 3.59 10.55 -9.54
C LYS A 112 2.33 11.38 -9.72
N ARG A 113 1.35 11.26 -8.81
CA ARG A 113 0.12 12.03 -8.90
C ARG A 113 0.34 13.52 -8.67
N ALA A 114 1.22 13.91 -7.75
CA ALA A 114 1.58 15.30 -7.54
C ALA A 114 2.22 15.92 -8.79
N THR A 115 3.18 15.22 -9.42
CA THR A 115 3.78 15.66 -10.69
C THR A 115 2.73 15.83 -11.79
N ALA A 116 1.84 14.84 -11.96
CA ALA A 116 0.80 14.90 -12.97
C ALA A 116 -0.24 16.03 -12.69
N ASN A 117 -0.61 16.27 -11.44
CA ASN A 117 -1.44 17.40 -11.04
C ASN A 117 -0.82 18.74 -11.48
N PHE A 118 0.49 18.94 -11.29
CA PHE A 118 1.15 20.18 -11.71
C PHE A 118 1.09 20.38 -13.23
N ASP A 119 1.26 19.33 -14.02
CA ASP A 119 1.21 19.42 -15.48
C ASP A 119 -0.21 19.62 -16.00
N GLU A 120 -1.22 19.01 -15.36
CA GLU A 120 -2.63 19.19 -15.70
C GLU A 120 -3.13 20.60 -15.34
N VAL A 121 -2.74 21.15 -14.18
CA VAL A 121 -3.09 22.53 -13.81
C VAL A 121 -2.49 23.54 -14.78
N LYS A 122 -1.25 23.33 -15.24
CA LYS A 122 -0.65 24.18 -16.29
C LYS A 122 -1.45 24.14 -17.59
N LYS A 123 -1.97 22.97 -17.97
CA LYS A 123 -2.81 22.82 -19.17
C LYS A 123 -4.18 23.46 -19.01
N LEU A 124 -4.78 23.39 -17.82
CA LEU A 124 -6.06 24.05 -17.50
C LEU A 124 -5.95 25.58 -17.46
N ALA A 125 -4.75 26.10 -17.17
CA ALA A 125 -4.48 27.54 -17.11
C ALA A 125 -4.02 28.15 -18.46
N ALA A 126 -3.77 27.31 -19.48
CA ALA A 126 -3.35 27.71 -20.82
C ALA A 126 -4.57 27.84 -21.75
#